data_AF-A0A2N2KYM0-F1
#
_entry.id   AF-A0A2N2KYM0-F1
#
_cell.length_a   1.000
_cell.length_b   1.000
_cell.length_c   1.000
_cell.angle_alpha   90.00
_cell.angle_beta   90.00
_cell.angle_gamma   90.00
#
_symmetry.space_group_name_H-M   'P 1'
#
loop_
_entity.id
_entity.type
_entity.pdbx_description
1 polymer ?
#
loop_
_entity_poly.entity_id
_entity_poly.type
_entity_poly.pdbx_seq_one_letter_code
_entity_poly.pdbx_strand_id
1 'polypeptide(L)'
;MNMMDMLMALIAVVFFTTIALIYNQAMWRQADNLSDAALIVQASQLCHMTLDEIDAKLFSKQLAFANVNTQYTFTRTHNAPHLSTSFTIQSVAADCDSVGNNLATPVVNNIYKRVIVTVSGPSGLRHPVSLMRLYTKTNLNI
;
A
#
# COMPACT_ATOMS: atom_id res chain seq x y z
N MET A 1 40.08 0.87 47.60
CA MET A 1 39.55 1.13 46.25
C MET A 1 40.25 2.38 45.74
N ASN A 2 41.11 2.26 44.72
CA ASN A 2 41.91 3.39 44.25
C ASN A 2 41.08 4.22 43.25
N MET A 3 41.36 5.51 43.13
CA MET A 3 40.60 6.44 42.26
C MET A 3 40.60 5.96 40.79
N MET A 4 41.68 5.32 40.35
CA MET A 4 41.79 4.70 39.03
C MET A 4 40.83 3.52 38.84
N ASP A 5 40.63 2.67 39.85
CA ASP A 5 39.73 1.52 39.76
C ASP A 5 38.26 1.96 39.66
N MET A 6 37.90 3.03 40.39
CA MET A 6 36.57 3.65 40.29
C MET A 6 36.33 4.27 38.91
N LEU A 7 37.33 4.96 38.34
CA LEU A 7 37.23 5.55 37.01
C LEU A 7 37.07 4.48 35.93
N MET A 8 37.87 3.42 36.00
CA MET A 8 37.79 2.29 35.05
C MET A 8 36.45 1.57 35.15
N ALA A 9 35.92 1.38 36.37
CA ALA A 9 34.59 0.82 36.55
C ALA A 9 33.49 1.70 35.95
N LEU A 10 33.56 3.03 36.13
CA LEU A 10 32.60 3.96 35.56
C LEU A 10 32.62 3.94 34.02
N ILE A 11 33.80 3.97 33.42
CA ILE A 11 33.97 3.91 31.95
C ILE A 11 33.44 2.57 31.41
N ALA A 12 33.75 1.46 32.08
CA ALA A 12 33.24 0.15 31.70
C ALA A 12 31.70 0.10 31.71
N VAL A 13 31.06 0.61 32.77
CA VAL A 13 29.59 0.67 32.87
C VAL A 13 29.00 1.52 31.76
N VAL A 14 29.54 2.72 31.51
CA VAL A 14 29.06 3.60 30.42
C VAL A 14 29.23 2.93 29.06
N PHE A 15 30.37 2.28 28.81
CA PHE A 15 30.63 1.61 27.54
C PHE A 15 29.68 0.43 27.31
N PHE A 16 29.54 -0.47 28.28
CA PHE A 16 28.66 -1.64 28.15
C PHE A 16 27.18 -1.24 28.06
N THR A 17 26.73 -0.24 28.83
CA THR A 17 25.34 0.24 28.75
C THR A 17 25.04 0.94 27.42
N THR A 18 25.97 1.75 26.91
CA THR A 18 25.81 2.43 25.61
C THR A 18 25.76 1.41 24.47
N ILE A 19 26.65 0.43 24.47
CA ILE A 19 26.66 -0.64 23.45
C ILE A 19 25.38 -1.47 23.52
N ALA A 20 24.96 -1.88 24.73
CA ALA A 20 23.71 -2.62 24.91
C ALA A 20 22.50 -1.84 24.36
N LEU A 21 22.44 -0.53 24.61
CA LEU A 21 21.37 0.33 24.08
C LEU A 21 21.39 0.41 22.55
N ILE A 22 22.57 0.59 21.94
CA ILE A 22 22.71 0.66 20.48
C ILE A 22 22.26 -0.64 19.82
N TYR A 23 22.70 -1.80 20.34
CA TYR A 23 22.28 -3.09 19.80
C TYR A 23 20.78 -3.31 19.93
N ASN A 24 20.20 -2.94 21.08
CA ASN A 24 18.77 -3.07 21.28
C ASN A 24 18.00 -2.20 20.28
N GLN A 25 18.38 -0.92 20.12
CA GLN A 25 17.78 -0.03 19.12
C GLN A 25 17.92 -0.54 17.68
N ALA A 26 19.07 -1.11 17.32
CA ALA A 26 19.28 -1.70 16.00
C ALA A 26 18.33 -2.89 15.76
N MET A 27 18.12 -3.73 16.78
CA MET A 27 17.18 -4.86 16.72
C MET A 27 15.73 -4.38 16.55
N TRP A 28 15.30 -3.36 17.30
CA TRP A 28 13.95 -2.78 17.12
C TRP A 28 13.72 -2.24 15.72
N ARG A 29 14.70 -1.51 15.15
CA ARG A 29 14.60 -1.00 13.78
C ARG A 29 14.48 -2.12 12.74
N GLN A 30 15.17 -3.24 12.94
CA GLN A 30 15.05 -4.40 12.06
C GLN A 30 13.68 -5.07 12.18
N ALA A 31 13.15 -5.20 13.40
CA ALA A 31 11.81 -5.72 13.64
C ALA A 31 10.74 -4.84 12.96
N ASP A 32 10.87 -3.52 13.08
CA ASP A 32 9.97 -2.56 12.43
C ASP A 32 10.04 -2.66 10.90
N ASN A 33 11.25 -2.77 10.33
CA ASN A 33 11.43 -2.94 8.89
C ASN A 33 10.82 -4.26 8.38
N LEU A 34 10.95 -5.34 9.15
CA LEU A 34 10.34 -6.62 8.80
C LEU A 34 8.80 -6.56 8.85
N SER A 35 8.26 -5.87 9.85
CA SER A 35 6.82 -5.64 9.96
C SER A 35 6.29 -4.79 8.80
N ASP A 36 6.96 -3.69 8.46
CA ASP A 36 6.61 -2.84 7.32
C ASP A 36 6.68 -3.63 6.01
N ALA A 37 7.71 -4.44 5.79
CA ALA A 37 7.83 -5.30 4.61
C ALA A 37 6.65 -6.28 4.47
N ALA A 38 6.23 -6.92 5.57
CA ALA A 38 5.07 -7.80 5.57
C ALA A 38 3.76 -7.05 5.25
N LEU A 39 3.59 -5.85 5.80
CA LEU A 39 2.42 -5.01 5.54
C LEU A 39 2.39 -4.49 4.10
N ILE A 40 3.54 -4.17 3.51
CA ILE A 40 3.65 -3.79 2.09
C ILE A 40 3.20 -4.93 1.18
N VAL A 41 3.61 -6.16 1.46
CA VAL A 41 3.17 -7.34 0.68
C VAL A 41 1.66 -7.52 0.78
N GLN A 42 1.09 -7.43 1.99
CA GLN A 42 -0.35 -7.54 2.19
C GLN A 42 -1.12 -6.43 1.48
N ALA A 43 -0.65 -5.18 1.58
CA ALA A 43 -1.24 -4.03 0.91
C ALA A 43 -1.19 -4.18 -0.62
N SER A 44 -0.06 -4.66 -1.16
CA SER A 44 0.08 -4.96 -2.59
C SER A 44 -0.90 -6.04 -3.05
N GLN A 45 -1.07 -7.12 -2.27
CA GLN A 45 -2.04 -8.16 -2.56
C GLN A 45 -3.47 -7.63 -2.58
N LEU A 46 -3.83 -6.72 -1.66
CA LEU A 46 -5.15 -6.08 -1.65
C LEU A 46 -5.38 -5.17 -2.86
N CYS A 47 -4.35 -4.42 -3.28
CA CYS A 47 -4.40 -3.65 -4.53
C CYS A 47 -4.67 -4.57 -5.72
N HIS A 48 -3.90 -5.65 -5.86
CA HIS A 48 -4.06 -6.62 -6.95
C HIS A 48 -5.45 -7.27 -6.92
N MET A 49 -5.92 -7.74 -5.76
CA MET A 49 -7.24 -8.33 -5.61
C MET A 49 -8.37 -7.39 -6.06
N THR A 50 -8.27 -6.11 -5.72
CA THR A 50 -9.27 -5.10 -6.13
C THR A 50 -9.26 -4.87 -7.63
N LEU A 51 -8.07 -4.80 -8.24
CA LEU A 51 -7.93 -4.65 -9.70
C LEU A 51 -8.42 -5.90 -10.43
N ASP A 52 -8.07 -7.09 -9.95
CA ASP A 52 -8.48 -8.35 -10.56
C ASP A 52 -10.00 -8.59 -10.43
N GLU A 53 -10.65 -8.08 -9.37
CA GLU A 53 -12.11 -8.05 -9.27
C GLU A 53 -12.74 -7.22 -10.40
N ILE A 54 -12.16 -6.06 -10.72
CA ILE A 54 -12.61 -5.21 -11.84
C ILE A 54 -12.46 -5.95 -13.16
N ASP A 55 -11.28 -6.55 -13.40
CA ASP A 55 -11.00 -7.35 -14.59
C ASP A 55 -12.05 -8.46 -14.74
N ALA A 56 -12.29 -9.23 -13.67
CA ALA A 56 -13.25 -10.32 -13.68
C ALA A 56 -14.69 -9.85 -13.99
N LYS A 57 -15.12 -8.71 -13.42
CA LYS A 57 -16.47 -8.16 -13.70
C LYS A 57 -16.59 -7.57 -15.10
N LEU A 58 -15.51 -7.02 -15.66
CA LEU A 58 -15.47 -6.57 -17.05
C LEU A 58 -15.53 -7.76 -18.02
N PHE A 59 -14.76 -8.82 -17.77
CA PHE A 59 -14.76 -10.02 -18.60
C PHE A 59 -16.08 -10.80 -18.54
N SER A 60 -16.69 -10.90 -17.35
CA SER A 60 -17.98 -11.58 -17.16
C SER A 60 -19.20 -10.74 -17.59
N LYS A 61 -18.99 -9.53 -18.13
CA LYS A 61 -20.04 -8.58 -18.53
C LYS A 61 -20.99 -8.13 -17.39
N GLN A 62 -20.62 -8.37 -16.13
CA GLN A 62 -21.38 -7.87 -14.97
C GLN A 62 -21.18 -6.35 -14.76
N LEU A 63 -20.05 -5.81 -15.23
CA LEU A 63 -19.74 -4.39 -15.23
C LEU A 63 -19.68 -3.86 -16.67
N ALA A 64 -20.51 -2.87 -16.97
CA ALA A 64 -20.38 -2.13 -18.22
C ALA A 64 -19.14 -1.22 -18.16
N PHE A 65 -18.35 -1.18 -19.24
CA PHE A 65 -17.13 -0.36 -19.30
C PHE A 65 -17.40 1.12 -18.94
N ALA A 66 -18.53 1.67 -19.38
CA ALA A 66 -18.94 3.04 -19.07
C ALA A 66 -19.10 3.31 -17.55
N ASN A 67 -19.46 2.28 -16.79
CA ASN A 67 -19.78 2.37 -15.36
C ASN A 67 -18.57 2.15 -14.45
N VAL A 68 -17.37 1.90 -14.98
CA VAL A 68 -16.16 1.70 -14.17
C VAL A 68 -15.91 2.92 -13.27
N ASN A 69 -16.04 4.15 -13.79
CA ASN A 69 -15.77 5.35 -13.01
C ASN A 69 -16.74 5.52 -11.84
N THR A 70 -18.02 5.20 -12.05
CA THR A 70 -19.07 5.38 -11.05
C THR A 70 -19.07 4.25 -10.02
N GLN A 71 -18.78 3.01 -10.41
CA GLN A 71 -18.80 1.87 -9.49
C GLN A 71 -17.48 1.64 -8.75
N TYR A 72 -16.34 2.06 -9.32
CA TYR A 72 -15.01 1.82 -8.75
C TYR A 72 -14.30 3.10 -8.29
N THR A 73 -15.07 4.14 -7.97
CA THR A 73 -14.60 5.27 -7.17
C THR A 73 -15.18 5.14 -5.77
N PHE A 74 -14.43 4.54 -4.85
CA PHE A 74 -14.90 4.29 -3.48
C PHE A 74 -13.75 4.26 -2.47
N THR A 75 -14.12 4.33 -1.19
CA THR A 75 -13.23 4.00 -0.08
C THR A 75 -13.88 2.88 0.74
N ARG A 76 -13.15 1.80 0.99
CA ARG A 76 -13.63 0.63 1.72
C ARG A 76 -12.57 0.17 2.74
N THR A 77 -13.04 -0.23 3.91
CA THR A 77 -12.19 -0.88 4.91
C THR A 77 -12.16 -2.40 4.68
N HIS A 78 -10.96 -2.98 4.69
CA HIS A 78 -10.73 -4.41 4.64
C HIS A 78 -10.12 -4.87 5.97
N ASN A 79 -10.80 -5.79 6.66
CA ASN A 79 -10.30 -6.36 7.89
C ASN A 79 -9.47 -7.59 7.57
N ALA A 80 -8.21 -7.61 8.02
CA ALA A 80 -7.31 -8.74 7.91
C ALA A 80 -7.28 -9.47 9.26
N PRO A 81 -8.15 -10.48 9.50
CA PRO A 81 -8.27 -11.12 10.81
C PRO A 81 -6.99 -11.85 11.25
N HIS A 82 -6.18 -12.30 10.29
CA HIS A 82 -4.89 -12.95 10.55
C HIS A 82 -3.81 -11.98 11.06
N LEU A 83 -3.98 -10.67 10.85
CA LEU A 83 -3.08 -9.61 11.34
C LEU A 83 -3.75 -8.74 12.42
N SER A 84 -4.98 -9.06 12.83
CA SER A 84 -5.79 -8.26 13.77
C SER A 84 -5.81 -6.76 13.45
N THR A 85 -5.73 -6.40 12.17
CA THR A 85 -5.61 -5.03 11.69
C THR A 85 -6.53 -4.80 10.50
N SER A 86 -6.80 -3.52 10.24
CA SER A 86 -7.61 -3.09 9.11
C SER A 86 -6.82 -2.22 8.15
N PHE A 87 -7.11 -2.40 6.87
CA PHE A 87 -6.55 -1.63 5.77
C PHE A 87 -7.67 -0.77 5.17
N THR A 88 -7.33 0.44 4.75
CA THR A 88 -8.22 1.32 4.00
C THR A 88 -7.86 1.27 2.53
N ILE A 89 -8.77 0.74 1.72
CA ILE A 89 -8.65 0.64 0.27
C ILE A 89 -9.40 1.82 -0.35
N GLN A 90 -8.68 2.68 -1.05
CA GLN A 90 -9.24 3.76 -1.84
C GLN A 90 -9.06 3.44 -3.33
N SER A 91 -10.15 3.36 -4.07
CA SER A 91 -10.14 3.20 -5.52
C SER A 91 -10.61 4.51 -6.16
N VAL A 92 -9.85 4.98 -7.15
CA VAL A 92 -10.17 6.18 -7.94
C VAL A 92 -10.13 5.79 -9.41
N ALA A 93 -11.30 5.84 -10.05
CA ALA A 93 -11.47 5.52 -11.45
C ALA A 93 -11.75 6.81 -12.26
N ALA A 94 -11.01 7.01 -13.34
CA ALA A 94 -11.09 8.23 -14.16
C ALA A 94 -10.92 7.94 -15.65
N ASP A 95 -11.49 8.79 -16.49
CA ASP A 95 -11.27 8.77 -17.93
C ASP A 95 -9.85 9.27 -18.24
N CYS A 96 -9.10 8.50 -19.03
CA CYS A 96 -7.70 8.79 -19.32
C CYS A 96 -7.37 8.76 -20.81
N ASP A 97 -6.17 9.21 -21.17
CA ASP A 97 -5.56 8.97 -22.48
C ASP A 97 -4.96 7.54 -22.56
N SER A 98 -4.33 7.21 -23.68
CA SER A 98 -3.66 5.91 -23.91
C SER A 98 -2.43 5.68 -23.02
N VAL A 99 -1.91 6.73 -22.37
CA VAL A 99 -0.73 6.70 -21.50
C VAL A 99 -1.15 6.68 -20.02
N GLY A 100 -2.44 6.88 -19.74
CA GLY A 100 -3.00 6.89 -18.40
C GLY A 100 -2.99 8.27 -17.73
N ASN A 101 -2.87 9.36 -18.47
CA ASN A 101 -3.09 10.70 -17.94
C ASN A 101 -4.58 11.01 -17.87
N ASN A 102 -5.01 11.69 -16.80
CA ASN A 102 -6.39 12.12 -16.68
C ASN A 102 -6.77 13.11 -17.77
N LEU A 103 -7.93 12.89 -18.39
CA LEU A 103 -8.51 13.87 -19.29
C LEU A 103 -9.21 14.97 -18.46
N ALA A 104 -8.88 16.24 -18.72
CA ALA A 104 -9.52 17.38 -18.07
C ALA A 104 -11.01 17.50 -18.44
N THR A 105 -11.40 16.97 -19.59
CA THR A 105 -12.77 16.95 -20.07
C THR A 105 -13.11 15.53 -20.51
N PRO A 106 -14.13 14.86 -19.92
CA PRO A 106 -14.51 13.52 -20.32
C PRO A 106 -14.93 13.48 -21.79
N VAL A 107 -14.24 12.67 -22.59
CA VAL A 107 -14.59 12.46 -24.01
C VAL A 107 -15.75 11.48 -24.08
N VAL A 108 -16.81 11.84 -24.82
CA VAL A 108 -17.95 10.96 -25.07
C VAL A 108 -17.44 9.68 -25.75
N ASN A 109 -17.79 8.52 -25.18
CA ASN A 109 -17.30 7.20 -25.62
C ASN A 109 -15.77 7.01 -25.50
N ASN A 110 -15.13 7.59 -24.48
CA ASN A 110 -13.73 7.28 -24.22
C ASN A 110 -13.53 5.76 -24.06
N ILE A 111 -12.54 5.24 -24.78
CA ILE A 111 -12.17 3.83 -24.79
C ILE A 111 -11.12 3.50 -23.73
N TYR A 112 -10.56 4.51 -23.05
CA TYR A 112 -9.54 4.35 -22.02
C TYR A 112 -10.05 4.78 -20.66
N LYS A 113 -9.91 3.90 -19.67
CA LYS A 113 -10.25 4.21 -18.28
C LYS A 113 -9.10 3.77 -17.39
N ARG A 114 -8.72 4.61 -16.45
CA ARG A 114 -7.68 4.32 -15.47
C ARG A 114 -8.33 4.06 -14.12
N VAL A 115 -7.86 3.03 -13.44
CA VAL A 115 -8.18 2.80 -12.03
C VAL A 115 -6.89 2.81 -11.23
N ILE A 116 -6.86 3.62 -10.18
CA ILE A 116 -5.79 3.66 -9.19
C ILE A 116 -6.36 3.13 -7.89
N VAL A 117 -5.76 2.08 -7.35
CA VAL A 117 -6.09 1.53 -6.04
C VAL A 117 -4.95 1.85 -5.09
N THR A 118 -5.25 2.56 -4.02
CA THR A 118 -4.33 2.92 -2.96
C THR A 118 -4.77 2.25 -1.67
N VAL A 119 -3.89 1.44 -1.09
CA VAL A 119 -4.10 0.81 0.21
C VAL A 119 -3.25 1.53 1.24
N SER A 120 -3.91 1.95 2.32
CA SER A 120 -3.31 2.69 3.43
C SER A 120 -3.66 2.06 4.77
N GLY A 121 -2.84 2.35 5.78
CA GLY A 121 -2.90 1.73 7.09
C GLY A 121 -2.47 0.25 7.08
N PRO A 122 -2.44 -0.42 8.25
CA PRO A 122 -2.48 0.14 9.61
C PRO A 122 -1.22 0.96 9.94
N SER A 123 -1.12 1.53 11.16
CA SER A 123 -0.03 2.45 11.57
C SER A 123 1.40 1.91 11.39
N GLY A 124 1.58 0.60 11.26
CA GLY A 124 2.86 -0.03 10.95
C GLY A 124 3.30 0.09 9.49
N LEU A 125 2.39 0.41 8.57
CA LEU A 125 2.70 0.65 7.16
C LEU A 125 3.21 2.08 7.00
N ARG A 126 4.49 2.24 6.67
CA ARG A 126 5.14 3.56 6.58
C ARG A 126 4.61 4.40 5.43
N HIS A 127 4.32 3.76 4.30
CA HIS A 127 3.85 4.42 3.08
C HIS A 127 2.68 3.66 2.46
N PRO A 128 1.62 4.37 2.03
CA PRO A 128 0.54 3.75 1.26
C PRO A 128 1.09 3.10 -0.01
N VAL A 129 0.53 1.94 -0.36
CA VAL A 129 0.87 1.24 -1.61
C VAL A 129 -0.20 1.57 -2.63
N SER A 130 0.21 2.06 -3.80
CA SER A 130 -0.73 2.31 -4.91
C SER A 130 -0.37 1.49 -6.14
N LEU A 131 -1.37 0.87 -6.75
CA LEU A 131 -1.24 0.27 -8.08
C LEU A 131 -2.23 0.92 -9.04
N MET A 132 -1.82 1.01 -10.29
CA MET A 132 -2.61 1.58 -11.38
C MET A 132 -2.77 0.55 -12.47
N ARG A 133 -3.99 0.44 -13.01
CA ARG A 133 -4.27 -0.33 -14.21
C ARG A 133 -5.04 0.53 -15.21
N LEU A 134 -4.68 0.37 -16.48
CA LEU A 134 -5.34 1.03 -17.60
C LEU A 134 -6.18 0.01 -18.35
N TYR A 135 -7.47 0.29 -18.44
CA TYR A 135 -8.45 -0.50 -19.15
C TYR A 135 -8.71 0.14 -20.49
N THR A 136 -8.57 -0.66 -21.54
CA THR A 136 -8.93 -0.26 -22.90
C THR A 136 -10.05 -1.13 -23.43
N LYS A 137 -11.03 -0.50 -24.07
CA LYS A 137 -12.08 -1.21 -24.79
C LYS A 137 -11.56 -1.62 -26.17
N THR A 138 -10.96 -2.80 -26.27
CA THR A 138 -10.59 -3.41 -27.56
C THR A 138 -11.76 -4.26 -28.07
N ASN A 139 -12.36 -3.81 -29.17
CA ASN A 139 -13.63 -4.23 -29.78
C ASN A 139 -14.90 -3.64 -29.16
N LEU A 140 -15.69 -3.05 -30.07
CA LEU A 140 -17.12 -2.82 -29.91
C LEU A 140 -17.79 -4.13 -29.48
N ASN A 141 -17.98 -4.34 -28.18
CA ASN A 141 -19.09 -5.16 -27.71
C ASN A 141 -20.37 -4.43 -28.15
N ILE A 142 -20.85 -4.83 -29.33
CA ILE A 142 -22.27 -4.88 -29.66
C ILE A 142 -22.91 -5.91 -28.70
#